data_AF-A0A8T2VQ08-F1
#
_entry.id   AF-A0A8T2VQ08-F1
#
_cell.length_a   1.000
_cell.length_b   1.000
_cell.length_c   1.000
_cell.angle_alpha   90.00
_cell.angle_beta   90.00
_cell.angle_gamma   90.00
#
_symmetry.space_group_name_H-M   'P 1'
#
loop_
_entity.id
_entity.type
_entity.pdbx_description
1 polymer ?
#
loop_
_entity_poly.entity_id
_entity_poly.type
_entity_poly.pdbx_seq_one_letter_code
_entity_poly.pdbx_strand_id
1 'polypeptide(L)'
;MKDRVEAEANCVEERIHAYRKAIELHIQTLGIHHVLMQRLRDELHYDLQLLCFLQDLQSVLTETHLRMSRLSERLQEQLQILSATIGSQTCIPNELVFPEFQKVGLLQKRASAEFRKFRSQSRVVEQIFILSNKPNFKRTPIGIAELKTSCGLSKIKVLADYCDFLPAHVYSSTSLQAEIPEPSVMSNRTMEDIVIIDGKEASYMRSTRLYLNGFCLMSIILNGGLLQLGDPKAGLVRIGDKNYTFSTNSALNQFVNSPASYLDALEKMVIAMPQLINTLGLQREPKFAQLAISKVLELVNKRPLRQEFGTQTTTHIQQEHQFDEDTLFLRSKELESKQTHSTQTCGSHFSRDSSSQVWLPRDKSTQSLFGKGTTMPLRLKYFENLRGPPDFKFNPVDILLDV
;
A
#
# COMPACT_ATOMS: atom_id res chain seq x y z
N MET A 1 16.34 -5.25 -3.70
CA MET A 1 15.41 -4.14 -3.34
C MET A 1 16.09 -3.17 -2.40
N LYS A 2 16.67 -3.65 -1.30
CA LYS A 2 17.50 -2.84 -0.38
C LYS A 2 18.52 -1.97 -1.11
N ASP A 3 19.37 -2.57 -1.94
CA ASP A 3 20.43 -1.84 -2.67
C ASP A 3 19.87 -0.78 -3.64
N ARG A 4 18.67 -1.03 -4.20
CA ARG A 4 17.98 -0.04 -5.05
C ARG A 4 17.44 1.14 -4.23
N VAL A 5 16.91 0.89 -3.03
CA VAL A 5 16.47 1.95 -2.10
C VAL A 5 17.66 2.78 -1.65
N GLU A 6 18.78 2.15 -1.35
CA GLU A 6 20.04 2.82 -0.98
C GLU A 6 20.58 3.69 -2.12
N ALA A 7 20.64 3.17 -3.34
CA ALA A 7 21.08 3.95 -4.50
C ALA A 7 20.20 5.18 -4.77
N GLU A 8 18.87 5.02 -4.65
CA GLU A 8 17.92 6.12 -4.82
C GLU A 8 17.99 7.13 -3.68
N ALA A 9 18.19 6.70 -2.44
CA ALA A 9 18.41 7.59 -1.31
C ALA A 9 19.64 8.48 -1.53
N ASN A 10 20.76 7.89 -1.97
CA ASN A 10 21.98 8.64 -2.29
C ASN A 10 21.74 9.67 -3.41
N CYS A 11 21.02 9.29 -4.47
CA CYS A 11 20.67 10.21 -5.56
C CYS A 11 19.81 11.38 -5.05
N VAL A 12 18.85 11.11 -4.16
CA VAL A 12 18.00 12.15 -3.54
C VAL A 12 18.84 13.06 -2.65
N GLU A 13 19.79 12.54 -1.90
CA GLU A 13 20.72 13.32 -1.06
C GLU A 13 21.57 14.29 -1.89
N GLU A 14 22.08 13.84 -3.05
CA GLU A 14 22.81 14.71 -3.99
C GLU A 14 21.93 15.86 -4.49
N ARG A 15 20.66 15.58 -4.81
CA ARG A 15 19.69 16.62 -5.22
C ARG A 15 19.42 17.61 -4.09
N ILE A 16 19.19 17.13 -2.87
CA ILE A 16 18.99 17.97 -1.68
C ILE A 16 20.19 18.90 -1.49
N HIS A 17 21.41 18.37 -1.64
CA HIS A 17 22.63 19.17 -1.54
C HIS A 17 22.69 20.26 -2.63
N ALA A 18 22.35 19.92 -3.88
CA ALA A 18 22.29 20.88 -4.98
C ALA A 18 21.27 21.99 -4.73
N TYR A 19 20.06 21.65 -4.26
CA TYR A 19 19.03 22.63 -3.92
C TYR A 19 19.44 23.54 -2.77
N ARG A 20 20.02 22.99 -1.69
CA ARG A 20 20.54 23.79 -0.57
C ARG A 20 21.59 24.79 -1.05
N LYS A 21 22.56 24.34 -1.84
CA LYS A 21 23.59 25.21 -2.41
C LYS A 21 23.00 26.31 -3.31
N ALA A 22 22.02 25.98 -4.15
CA ALA A 22 21.34 26.96 -5.00
C ALA A 22 20.60 28.01 -4.16
N ILE A 23 19.90 27.59 -3.10
CA ILE A 23 19.20 28.47 -2.17
C ILE A 23 20.20 29.40 -1.47
N GLU A 24 21.30 28.88 -0.94
CA GLU A 24 22.34 29.69 -0.26
C GLU A 24 22.95 30.75 -1.18
N LEU A 25 23.17 30.43 -2.46
CA LEU A 25 23.71 31.39 -3.43
C LEU A 25 22.70 32.46 -3.85
N HIS A 26 21.42 32.09 -4.00
CA HIS A 26 20.40 32.98 -4.55
C HIS A 26 19.60 33.74 -3.50
N ILE A 27 19.59 33.30 -2.23
CA ILE A 27 18.83 33.95 -1.16
C ILE A 27 19.27 35.41 -0.94
N GLN A 28 20.57 35.70 -1.05
CA GLN A 28 21.12 37.05 -0.88
C GLN A 28 20.83 37.96 -2.08
N THR A 29 20.62 37.39 -3.28
CA THR A 29 20.46 38.16 -4.52
C THR A 29 19.00 38.40 -4.90
N LEU A 30 18.13 37.42 -4.69
CA LEU A 30 16.71 37.48 -5.08
C LEU A 30 15.77 37.79 -3.90
N GLY A 31 16.21 37.50 -2.68
CA GLY A 31 15.36 37.58 -1.48
C GLY A 31 14.45 36.36 -1.30
N ILE A 32 14.01 36.14 -0.06
CA ILE A 32 13.29 34.93 0.39
C ILE A 32 11.93 34.76 -0.32
N HIS A 33 11.24 35.86 -0.59
CA HIS A 33 9.88 35.83 -1.15
C HIS A 33 9.83 35.72 -2.69
N HIS A 34 10.99 35.64 -3.35
CA HIS A 34 11.04 35.50 -4.80
C HIS A 34 10.43 34.15 -5.24
N VAL A 35 9.69 34.16 -6.36
CA VAL A 35 8.99 32.98 -6.89
C VAL A 35 9.93 31.78 -7.08
N LEU A 36 11.14 32.02 -7.59
CA LEU A 36 12.19 31.01 -7.69
C LEU A 36 12.55 30.37 -6.33
N MET A 37 12.66 31.17 -5.27
CA MET A 37 13.02 30.67 -3.94
C MET A 37 11.91 29.83 -3.34
N GLN A 38 10.65 30.23 -3.55
CA GLN A 38 9.48 29.43 -3.14
C GLN A 38 9.45 28.08 -3.87
N ARG A 39 9.73 28.05 -5.18
CA ARG A 39 9.83 26.80 -5.94
C ARG A 39 10.98 25.92 -5.45
N LEU A 40 12.19 26.47 -5.30
CA LEU A 40 13.34 25.72 -4.80
C LEU A 40 13.08 25.15 -3.40
N ARG A 41 12.39 25.91 -2.53
CA ARG A 41 11.92 25.46 -1.23
C ARG A 41 10.96 24.27 -1.36
N ASP A 42 9.96 24.36 -2.23
CA ASP A 42 8.97 23.28 -2.40
C ASP A 42 9.61 22.01 -3.00
N GLU A 43 10.52 22.15 -3.96
CA GLU A 43 11.30 21.03 -4.51
C GLU A 43 12.22 20.40 -3.47
N LEU A 44 12.86 21.22 -2.62
CA LEU A 44 13.65 20.77 -1.48
C LEU A 44 12.77 20.02 -0.46
N HIS A 45 11.57 20.52 -0.15
CA HIS A 45 10.64 19.83 0.76
C HIS A 45 10.22 18.47 0.22
N TYR A 46 9.92 18.40 -1.08
CA TYR A 46 9.58 17.15 -1.75
C TYR A 46 10.71 16.12 -1.60
N ASP A 47 11.95 16.51 -1.93
CA ASP A 47 13.08 15.58 -1.86
C ASP A 47 13.45 15.22 -0.41
N LEU A 48 13.33 16.15 0.55
CA LEU A 48 13.52 15.83 1.98
C LEU A 48 12.47 14.84 2.48
N GLN A 49 11.21 15.01 2.10
CA GLN A 49 10.14 14.09 2.47
C GLN A 49 10.36 12.72 1.84
N LEU A 50 10.76 12.68 0.57
CA LEU A 50 11.12 11.46 -0.14
C LEU A 50 12.29 10.74 0.54
N LEU A 51 13.32 11.47 0.96
CA LEU A 51 14.47 10.90 1.66
C LEU A 51 14.04 10.27 2.99
N CYS A 52 13.22 10.95 3.79
CA CYS A 52 12.67 10.37 5.04
C CYS A 52 11.94 9.06 4.77
N PHE A 53 11.11 9.01 3.71
CA PHE A 53 10.41 7.79 3.33
C PHE A 53 11.35 6.66 2.90
N LEU A 54 12.40 6.97 2.13
CA LEU A 54 13.38 5.97 1.70
C LEU A 54 14.19 5.42 2.88
N GLN A 55 14.59 6.28 3.83
CA GLN A 55 15.30 5.87 5.04
C GLN A 55 14.42 5.00 5.96
N ASP A 56 13.15 5.40 6.17
CA ASP A 56 12.19 4.59 6.92
C ASP A 56 11.99 3.23 6.24
N LEU A 57 11.82 3.19 4.92
CA LEU A 57 11.70 1.95 4.17
C LEU A 57 12.96 1.08 4.26
N GLN A 58 14.15 1.66 4.18
CA GLN A 58 15.40 0.93 4.34
C GLN A 58 15.48 0.27 5.72
N SER A 59 15.08 0.98 6.78
CA SER A 59 15.03 0.41 8.14
C SER A 59 14.04 -0.76 8.25
N VAL A 60 12.88 -0.65 7.62
CA VAL A 60 11.86 -1.71 7.60
C VAL A 60 12.31 -2.91 6.76
N LEU A 61 12.94 -2.68 5.59
CA LEU A 61 13.46 -3.73 4.72
C LEU A 61 14.61 -4.51 5.38
N THR A 62 15.48 -3.81 6.11
CA THR A 62 16.57 -4.46 6.85
C THR A 62 16.02 -5.29 8.01
N GLU A 63 15.05 -4.77 8.75
CA GLU A 63 14.40 -5.52 9.84
C GLU A 63 13.65 -6.76 9.32
N THR A 64 12.87 -6.61 8.24
CA THR A 64 12.12 -7.74 7.64
C THR A 64 13.06 -8.79 7.06
N HIS A 65 14.17 -8.40 6.43
CA HIS A 65 15.20 -9.33 5.99
C HIS A 65 15.77 -10.15 7.15
N LEU A 66 16.16 -9.49 8.25
CA LEU A 66 16.67 -10.16 9.45
C LEU A 66 15.65 -11.13 10.06
N ARG A 67 14.37 -10.71 10.14
CA ARG A 67 13.28 -11.58 10.63
C ARG A 67 13.07 -12.80 9.74
N MET A 68 13.08 -12.63 8.41
CA MET A 68 12.93 -13.73 7.46
C MET A 68 14.12 -14.70 7.49
N SER A 69 15.36 -14.20 7.58
CA SER A 69 16.56 -15.06 7.70
C SER A 69 16.46 -15.96 8.93
N ARG A 70 16.15 -15.37 10.10
CA ARG A 70 15.98 -16.13 11.36
C ARG A 70 14.87 -17.17 11.27
N LEU A 71 13.76 -16.87 10.58
CA LEU A 71 12.67 -17.83 10.39
C LEU A 71 13.09 -18.96 9.44
N SER A 72 13.85 -18.66 8.39
CA SER A 72 14.39 -19.64 7.46
C SER A 72 15.36 -20.59 8.14
N GLU A 73 16.30 -20.06 8.92
CA GLU A 73 17.27 -20.84 9.71
C GLU A 73 16.55 -21.79 10.68
N ARG A 74 15.60 -21.27 11.48
CA ARG A 74 14.80 -22.10 12.39
C ARG A 74 13.99 -23.17 11.67
N LEU A 75 13.42 -22.85 10.52
CA LEU A 75 12.67 -23.83 9.74
C LEU A 75 13.60 -24.93 9.21
N GLN A 76 14.80 -24.59 8.76
CA GLN A 76 15.80 -25.56 8.33
C GLN A 76 16.28 -26.45 9.48
N GLU A 77 16.54 -25.89 10.66
CA GLU A 77 16.87 -26.64 11.88
C GLU A 77 15.75 -27.63 12.26
N GLN A 78 14.49 -27.18 12.26
CA GLN A 78 13.37 -28.07 12.58
C GLN A 78 13.16 -29.15 11.52
N LEU A 79 13.39 -28.85 10.24
CA LEU A 79 13.35 -29.87 9.17
C LEU A 79 14.48 -30.90 9.34
N GLN A 80 15.67 -30.50 9.78
CA GLN A 80 16.75 -31.43 10.10
C GLN A 80 16.37 -32.35 11.28
N ILE A 81 15.79 -31.79 12.35
CA ILE A 81 15.29 -32.57 13.49
C ILE A 81 14.21 -33.56 13.04
N LEU A 82 13.23 -33.11 12.25
CA LEU A 82 12.18 -33.97 11.70
C LEU A 82 12.77 -35.06 10.80
N SER A 83 13.75 -34.74 9.95
CA SER A 83 14.43 -35.74 9.10
C SER A 83 15.21 -36.77 9.92
N ALA A 84 15.85 -36.36 11.02
CA ALA A 84 16.56 -37.26 11.92
C ALA A 84 15.60 -38.15 12.73
N THR A 85 14.43 -37.63 13.08
CA THR A 85 13.37 -38.37 13.81
C THR A 85 12.72 -39.42 12.91
N ILE A 86 12.53 -39.12 11.62
CA ILE A 86 11.99 -40.05 10.63
C ILE A 86 13.05 -41.10 10.24
N GLY A 87 14.29 -40.66 10.02
CA GLY A 87 15.40 -41.53 9.64
C GLY A 87 15.07 -42.39 8.41
N SER A 88 15.39 -43.69 8.50
CA SER A 88 15.04 -44.72 7.51
C SER A 88 13.88 -45.63 7.97
N GLN A 89 13.14 -45.23 9.01
CA GLN A 89 12.12 -46.09 9.61
C GLN A 89 10.87 -46.14 8.73
N THR A 90 10.33 -47.34 8.54
CA THR A 90 9.10 -47.58 7.76
C THR A 90 7.83 -47.27 8.54
N CYS A 91 7.88 -47.34 9.88
CA CYS A 91 6.76 -47.05 10.79
C CYS A 91 7.26 -46.22 11.96
N ILE A 92 6.64 -45.06 12.21
CA ILE A 92 7.04 -44.13 13.28
C ILE A 92 5.80 -43.79 14.13
N PRO A 93 5.90 -43.78 15.48
CA PRO A 93 4.79 -43.40 16.35
C PRO A 93 4.29 -41.97 16.10
N ASN A 94 2.97 -41.82 16.03
CA ASN A 94 2.29 -40.53 15.85
C ASN A 94 2.67 -39.50 16.93
N GLU A 95 2.91 -39.96 18.16
CA GLU A 95 3.26 -39.13 19.31
C GLU A 95 4.61 -38.42 19.16
N LEU A 96 5.53 -38.98 18.37
CA LEU A 96 6.86 -38.39 18.13
C LEU A 96 6.84 -37.45 16.92
N VAL A 97 6.05 -37.77 15.91
CA VAL A 97 6.11 -37.12 14.59
C VAL A 97 5.14 -35.95 14.47
N PHE A 98 3.93 -36.05 15.04
CA PHE A 98 2.94 -34.98 14.95
C PHE A 98 3.34 -33.67 15.65
N PRO A 99 3.97 -33.67 16.84
CA PRO A 99 4.45 -32.43 17.44
C PRO A 99 5.48 -31.71 16.57
N GLU A 100 6.38 -32.45 15.92
CA GLU A 100 7.40 -31.88 15.04
C GLU A 100 6.78 -31.30 13.75
N PHE A 101 5.82 -32.00 13.12
CA PHE A 101 5.06 -31.45 12.01
C PHE A 101 4.25 -30.21 12.40
N GLN A 102 3.68 -30.19 13.61
CA GLN A 102 2.96 -29.01 14.11
C GLN A 102 3.91 -27.82 14.27
N LYS A 103 5.12 -28.03 14.81
CA LYS A 103 6.15 -26.98 14.92
C LYS A 103 6.55 -26.45 13.55
N VAL A 104 6.84 -27.32 12.58
CA VAL A 104 7.17 -26.95 11.20
C VAL A 104 6.01 -26.16 10.56
N GLY A 105 4.77 -26.64 10.71
CA GLY A 105 3.59 -25.96 10.20
C GLY A 105 3.37 -24.57 10.80
N LEU A 106 3.64 -24.41 12.11
CA LEU A 106 3.59 -23.09 12.77
C LEU A 106 4.69 -22.15 12.25
N LEU A 107 5.91 -22.64 12.06
CA LEU A 107 7.00 -21.85 11.48
C LEU A 107 6.68 -21.44 10.04
N GLN A 108 6.15 -22.34 9.22
CA GLN A 108 5.75 -22.04 7.86
C GLN A 108 4.58 -21.04 7.79
N LYS A 109 3.60 -21.14 8.70
CA LYS A 109 2.54 -20.12 8.83
C LYS A 109 3.10 -18.74 9.18
N ARG A 110 4.08 -18.67 10.10
CA ARG A 110 4.75 -17.42 10.47
C ARG A 110 5.58 -16.84 9.32
N ALA A 111 6.37 -17.67 8.64
CA ALA A 111 7.14 -17.26 7.46
C ALA A 111 6.21 -16.75 6.34
N SER A 112 5.08 -17.43 6.12
CA SER A 112 4.06 -16.98 5.17
C SER A 112 3.47 -15.63 5.57
N ALA A 113 3.18 -15.39 6.85
CA ALA A 113 2.66 -14.11 7.33
C ALA A 113 3.67 -12.96 7.14
N GLU A 114 4.95 -13.19 7.44
CA GLU A 114 6.02 -12.20 7.21
C GLU A 114 6.25 -11.94 5.72
N PHE A 115 6.23 -12.98 4.88
CA PHE A 115 6.31 -12.81 3.42
C PHE A 115 5.15 -11.97 2.86
N ARG A 116 3.93 -12.12 3.41
CA ARG A 116 2.77 -11.28 3.04
C ARG A 116 3.01 -9.81 3.34
N LYS A 117 3.59 -9.50 4.51
CA LYS A 117 3.96 -8.12 4.90
C LYS A 117 5.06 -7.56 3.99
N PHE A 118 6.07 -8.36 3.67
CA PHE A 118 7.12 -7.95 2.75
C PHE A 118 6.56 -7.63 1.35
N ARG A 119 5.64 -8.46 0.83
CA ARG A 119 5.03 -8.25 -0.48
C ARG A 119 4.18 -6.98 -0.54
N SER A 120 3.46 -6.64 0.53
CA SER A 120 2.70 -5.38 0.56
C SER A 120 3.62 -4.17 0.63
N GLN A 121 4.70 -4.23 1.41
CA GLN A 121 5.73 -3.19 1.46
C GLN A 121 6.41 -2.99 0.11
N SER A 122 6.74 -4.07 -0.60
CA SER A 122 7.31 -4.03 -1.96
C SER A 122 6.48 -3.17 -2.93
N ARG A 123 5.15 -3.28 -2.88
CA ARG A 123 4.26 -2.48 -3.74
C ARG A 123 4.32 -1.00 -3.41
N VAL A 124 4.46 -0.66 -2.13
CA VAL A 124 4.57 0.74 -1.69
C VAL A 124 5.92 1.32 -2.12
N VAL A 125 6.99 0.54 -2.02
CA VAL A 125 8.32 0.91 -2.50
C VAL A 125 8.31 1.20 -4.01
N GLU A 126 7.63 0.37 -4.80
CA GLU A 126 7.46 0.61 -6.25
C GLU A 126 6.76 1.94 -6.54
N GLN A 127 5.70 2.28 -5.81
CA GLN A 127 5.02 3.57 -5.98
C GLN A 127 5.93 4.75 -5.63
N ILE A 128 6.73 4.62 -4.56
CA ILE A 128 7.69 5.65 -4.16
C ILE A 128 8.79 5.82 -5.22
N PHE A 129 9.26 4.75 -5.85
CA PHE A 129 10.21 4.86 -6.96
C PHE A 129 9.62 5.55 -8.18
N ILE A 130 8.34 5.32 -8.49
CA ILE A 130 7.65 6.05 -9.57
C ILE A 130 7.64 7.54 -9.25
N LEU A 131 7.30 7.91 -8.01
CA LEU A 131 7.29 9.31 -7.56
C LEU A 131 8.70 9.93 -7.51
N SER A 132 9.74 9.18 -7.13
CA SER A 132 11.14 9.65 -7.15
C SER A 132 11.58 10.03 -8.57
N ASN A 133 11.33 9.12 -9.52
CA ASN A 133 11.80 9.23 -10.90
C ASN A 133 10.96 10.18 -11.76
N LYS A 134 9.64 10.23 -11.53
CA LYS A 134 8.70 11.04 -12.30
C LYS A 134 7.74 11.77 -11.35
N PRO A 135 8.18 12.87 -10.71
CA PRO A 135 7.29 13.71 -9.92
C PRO A 135 6.22 14.36 -10.82
N ASN A 136 5.09 14.74 -10.23
CA ASN A 136 3.99 15.41 -10.93
C ASN A 136 4.31 16.87 -11.35
N PHE A 137 5.52 17.33 -11.07
CA PHE A 137 6.01 18.66 -11.43
C PHE A 137 7.33 18.55 -12.19
N LYS A 138 7.64 19.55 -13.02
CA LYS A 138 8.94 19.64 -13.68
C LYS A 138 9.97 20.16 -12.68
N ARG A 139 11.04 19.41 -12.44
CA ARG A 139 12.13 19.82 -11.55
C ARG A 139 12.92 20.97 -12.15
N THR A 140 13.44 21.84 -11.30
CA THR A 140 14.49 22.77 -11.67
C THR A 140 15.81 22.03 -11.93
N PRO A 141 16.61 22.40 -12.94
CA PRO A 141 17.85 21.71 -13.24
C PRO A 141 18.88 21.81 -12.10
N ILE A 142 19.55 20.69 -11.85
CA ILE A 142 20.56 20.52 -10.78
C ILE A 142 21.77 21.48 -10.95
N GLY A 143 22.00 21.99 -12.16
CA GLY A 143 23.09 22.93 -12.49
C GLY A 143 22.82 24.41 -12.22
N ILE A 144 21.67 24.80 -11.63
CA ILE A 144 21.40 26.22 -11.31
C ILE A 144 22.47 26.80 -10.38
N ALA A 145 22.97 26.00 -9.43
CA ALA A 145 24.03 26.42 -8.51
C ALA A 145 25.38 26.71 -9.19
N GLU A 146 25.60 26.19 -10.40
CA GLU A 146 26.85 26.32 -11.16
C GLU A 146 26.80 27.42 -12.23
N LEU A 147 25.65 28.07 -12.41
CA LEU A 147 25.49 29.24 -13.28
C LEU A 147 26.22 30.45 -12.68
N LYS A 148 27.56 30.45 -12.79
CA LYS A 148 28.44 31.57 -12.41
C LYS A 148 27.89 32.89 -12.97
N THR A 149 28.00 33.93 -12.16
CA THR A 149 27.60 35.33 -12.42
C THR A 149 28.50 36.03 -13.45
N SER A 150 28.87 35.36 -14.54
CA SER A 150 29.55 36.00 -15.66
C SER A 150 28.57 36.21 -16.81
N CYS A 151 28.28 37.48 -17.06
CA CYS A 151 27.55 38.06 -18.21
C CYS A 151 26.03 38.26 -18.04
N GLY A 152 25.62 39.52 -18.27
CA GLY A 152 24.31 40.07 -17.98
C GLY A 152 23.19 39.68 -18.95
N LEU A 153 21.97 40.07 -18.56
CA LEU A 153 20.70 40.06 -19.31
C LEU A 153 20.16 38.70 -19.81
N SER A 154 21.00 37.70 -20.09
CA SER A 154 20.56 36.34 -20.45
C SER A 154 19.99 35.56 -19.25
N LYS A 155 20.32 35.95 -18.01
CA LYS A 155 19.77 35.34 -16.78
C LYS A 155 18.30 35.66 -16.53
N ILE A 156 17.81 36.82 -16.96
CA ILE A 156 16.37 37.14 -16.82
C ILE A 156 15.57 36.26 -17.78
N LYS A 157 16.09 35.92 -18.97
CA LYS A 157 15.42 34.97 -19.88
C LYS A 157 15.42 33.54 -19.33
N VAL A 158 16.54 33.03 -18.81
CA VAL A 158 16.56 31.67 -18.23
C VAL A 158 15.66 31.58 -16.99
N LEU A 159 15.70 32.58 -16.10
CA LEU A 159 14.82 32.63 -14.94
C LEU A 159 13.34 32.90 -15.32
N ALA A 160 13.08 33.70 -16.35
CA ALA A 160 11.74 33.91 -16.92
C ALA A 160 11.22 32.64 -17.58
N ASP A 161 12.00 31.92 -18.38
CA ASP A 161 11.62 30.65 -18.99
C ASP A 161 11.24 29.59 -17.91
N TYR A 162 11.81 29.65 -16.71
CA TYR A 162 11.41 28.81 -15.57
C TYR A 162 10.21 29.34 -14.77
N CYS A 163 9.93 30.65 -14.84
CA CYS A 163 8.76 31.29 -14.23
C CYS A 163 7.53 31.28 -15.16
N ASP A 164 7.72 31.21 -16.49
CA ASP A 164 6.68 31.21 -17.52
C ASP A 164 5.84 29.92 -17.52
N PHE A 165 6.34 28.86 -16.87
CA PHE A 165 5.59 27.62 -16.64
C PHE A 165 4.70 27.64 -15.38
N LEU A 166 4.64 28.77 -14.66
CA LEU A 166 3.87 28.86 -13.42
C LEU A 166 2.49 29.45 -13.69
N PRO A 167 1.39 28.75 -13.34
CA PRO A 167 0.09 29.38 -13.30
C PRO A 167 0.15 30.48 -12.23
N ALA A 168 -0.06 31.74 -12.63
CA ALA A 168 0.00 32.91 -11.75
C ALA A 168 -0.90 32.81 -10.49
N HIS A 169 -1.90 31.92 -10.51
CA HIS A 169 -2.81 31.68 -9.39
C HIS A 169 -2.25 30.77 -8.28
N VAL A 170 -1.15 30.04 -8.51
CA VAL A 170 -0.56 29.12 -7.51
C VAL A 170 0.40 29.86 -6.57
N TYR A 171 1.03 30.93 -7.06
CA TYR A 171 2.07 31.68 -6.35
C TYR A 171 1.70 33.16 -6.17
N SER A 172 0.41 33.47 -6.05
CA SER A 172 -0.02 34.80 -5.60
C SER A 172 0.62 35.09 -4.25
N SER A 173 1.42 36.15 -4.22
CA SER A 173 2.40 36.58 -3.21
C SER A 173 1.81 36.94 -1.83
N THR A 174 0.72 36.33 -1.41
CA THR A 174 -0.09 36.79 -0.26
C THR A 174 -0.43 35.71 0.76
N SER A 175 -0.22 34.41 0.49
CA SER A 175 -0.86 33.35 1.29
C SER A 175 0.00 32.67 2.37
N LEU A 176 1.29 33.00 2.50
CA LEU A 176 2.17 32.42 3.53
C LEU A 176 3.02 33.47 4.26
N GLN A 177 2.54 34.71 4.36
CA GLN A 177 2.96 35.54 5.49
C GLN A 177 2.32 34.93 6.73
N ALA A 178 3.03 34.01 7.40
CA ALA A 178 2.86 33.95 8.84
C ALA A 178 3.23 35.37 9.29
N GLU A 179 2.23 36.15 9.72
CA GLU A 179 2.46 37.44 10.37
C GLU A 179 3.66 37.24 11.28
N ILE A 180 4.79 37.91 10.99
CA ILE A 180 5.96 37.87 11.86
C ILE A 180 5.38 38.20 13.23
N PRO A 181 5.41 37.28 14.20
CA PRO A 181 4.68 37.52 15.42
C PRO A 181 5.32 38.75 16.05
N GLU A 182 4.63 39.88 16.04
CA GLU A 182 5.05 41.01 16.85
C GLU A 182 5.07 40.52 18.30
N PRO A 183 6.04 40.97 19.11
CA PRO A 183 6.11 40.60 20.52
C PRO A 183 4.88 41.16 21.25
N SER A 184 3.76 40.46 21.11
CA SER A 184 2.55 40.72 21.84
C SER A 184 2.80 40.25 23.27
N VAL A 185 3.02 41.25 24.12
CA VAL A 185 2.79 41.12 25.54
C VAL A 185 1.38 40.56 25.69
N MET A 186 1.26 39.42 26.40
CA MET A 186 0.04 38.68 26.72
C MET A 186 -0.19 37.39 25.91
N SER A 187 0.61 36.37 26.21
CA SER A 187 0.04 35.06 26.54
C SER A 187 0.65 34.61 27.87
N ASN A 188 -0.16 34.59 28.93
CA ASN A 188 0.21 34.09 30.25
C ASN A 188 0.27 32.56 30.22
N ARG A 189 1.13 31.98 29.37
CA ARG A 189 1.67 30.64 29.61
C ARG A 189 2.99 30.86 30.33
N THR A 190 2.97 30.72 31.64
CA THR A 190 4.19 30.60 32.45
C THR A 190 4.93 29.36 31.96
N MET A 191 5.81 29.53 30.98
CA MET A 191 6.79 28.49 30.61
C MET A 191 7.86 28.49 31.68
N GLU A 192 7.58 27.75 32.75
CA GLU A 192 8.57 27.31 33.70
C GLU A 192 9.54 26.37 32.95
N ASP A 193 10.84 26.67 33.03
CA ASP A 193 11.98 25.89 32.53
C ASP A 193 12.39 26.05 31.04
N ILE A 194 12.83 27.25 30.67
CA ILE A 194 13.72 27.45 29.50
C ILE A 194 15.17 27.33 29.99
N VAL A 195 15.89 26.32 29.50
CA VAL A 195 17.32 26.14 29.80
C VAL A 195 18.12 26.31 28.51
N ILE A 196 19.04 27.27 28.51
CA ILE A 196 20.00 27.47 27.43
C ILE A 196 21.23 26.61 27.72
N ILE A 197 21.57 25.72 26.81
CA ILE A 197 22.76 24.88 26.88
C ILE A 197 23.79 25.48 25.93
N ASP A 198 24.95 25.86 26.49
CA ASP A 198 26.04 26.45 25.72
C ASP A 198 26.57 25.50 24.64
N GLY A 199 27.01 26.06 23.51
CA GLY A 199 27.48 25.30 22.34
C GLY A 199 28.64 24.34 22.62
N LYS A 200 29.42 24.59 23.68
CA LYS A 200 30.49 23.67 24.14
C LYS A 200 29.88 22.42 24.77
N GLU A 201 28.95 22.56 25.70
CA GLU A 201 28.28 21.43 26.37
C GLU A 201 27.37 20.66 25.42
N ALA A 202 26.67 21.37 24.52
CA ALA A 202 25.85 20.78 23.47
C ALA A 202 26.64 19.86 22.53
N SER A 203 27.90 20.17 22.26
CA SER A 203 28.78 19.36 21.38
C SER A 203 29.21 18.03 22.03
N TYR A 204 29.28 17.96 23.36
CA TYR A 204 29.59 16.73 24.11
C TYR A 204 28.36 15.83 24.31
N MET A 205 27.17 16.39 24.14
CA MET A 205 25.86 15.73 24.26
C MET A 205 25.48 14.91 23.02
N ARG A 206 26.35 13.97 22.58
CA ARG A 206 26.13 13.12 21.38
C ARG A 206 24.86 12.24 21.43
N SER A 207 24.31 11.99 22.61
CA SER A 207 23.13 11.13 22.82
C SER A 207 21.80 11.89 22.88
N THR A 208 21.82 13.21 22.72
CA THR A 208 20.64 14.04 22.95
C THR A 208 19.79 14.11 21.69
N ARG A 209 18.53 13.66 21.80
CA ARG A 209 17.57 13.75 20.69
C ARG A 209 17.20 15.22 20.46
N LEU A 210 17.51 15.70 19.27
CA LEU A 210 17.13 17.02 18.80
C LEU A 210 15.68 16.96 18.31
N TYR A 211 14.88 17.89 18.78
CA TYR A 211 13.51 18.06 18.32
C TYR A 211 13.51 18.69 16.91
N LEU A 212 12.41 18.54 16.16
CA LEU A 212 12.31 18.92 14.74
C LEU A 212 13.40 18.29 13.85
N ASN A 213 13.88 17.08 14.18
CA ASN A 213 14.99 16.41 13.49
C ASN A 213 16.26 17.28 13.34
N GLY A 214 16.46 18.26 14.23
CA GLY A 214 17.63 19.15 14.23
C GLY A 214 17.52 20.36 13.28
N PHE A 215 16.37 20.61 12.66
CA PHE A 215 16.14 21.83 11.88
C PHE A 215 15.98 23.06 12.77
N CYS A 216 16.48 24.20 12.29
CA CYS A 216 16.40 25.49 13.00
C CYS A 216 14.96 26.02 13.00
N LEU A 217 14.29 26.04 14.16
CA LEU A 217 12.90 26.51 14.29
C LEU A 217 12.66 27.88 13.66
N MET A 218 13.53 28.84 13.98
CA MET A 218 13.40 30.22 13.52
C MET A 218 13.55 30.36 12.01
N SER A 219 14.46 29.60 11.41
CA SER A 219 14.63 29.59 9.95
C SER A 219 13.35 29.11 9.26
N ILE A 220 12.65 28.14 9.83
CA ILE A 220 11.40 27.63 9.23
C ILE A 220 10.31 28.72 9.30
N ILE A 221 10.16 29.42 10.43
CA ILE A 221 9.11 30.43 10.60
C ILE A 221 9.41 31.69 9.78
N LEU A 222 10.62 32.26 9.94
CA LEU A 222 10.98 33.54 9.33
C LEU A 222 11.14 33.45 7.82
N ASN A 223 11.60 32.31 7.31
CA ASN A 223 11.83 32.13 5.87
C ASN A 223 10.67 31.39 5.18
N GLY A 224 9.48 31.42 5.76
CA GLY A 224 8.26 30.89 5.15
C GLY A 224 8.36 29.40 4.80
N GLY A 225 8.90 28.59 5.70
CA GLY A 225 9.03 27.14 5.55
C GLY A 225 10.42 26.65 5.15
N LEU A 226 11.38 27.52 4.84
CA LEU A 226 12.69 27.07 4.39
C LEU A 226 13.44 26.27 5.46
N LEU A 227 13.69 24.99 5.17
CA LEU A 227 14.36 24.06 6.07
C LEU A 227 15.89 24.23 6.04
N GLN A 228 16.42 24.85 7.09
CA GLN A 228 17.86 24.96 7.34
C GLN A 228 18.23 24.14 8.58
N LEU A 229 19.33 23.39 8.50
CA LEU A 229 19.85 22.66 9.67
C LEU A 229 20.31 23.65 10.74
N GLY A 230 20.06 23.32 12.00
CA GLY A 230 20.60 24.08 13.12
C GLY A 230 22.03 23.68 13.41
N ASP A 231 22.84 24.64 13.85
CA ASP A 231 24.22 24.42 14.24
C ASP A 231 24.29 24.18 15.75
N PRO A 232 24.71 22.99 16.22
CA PRO A 232 24.82 22.70 17.66
C PRO A 232 25.79 23.63 18.40
N LYS A 233 26.71 24.26 17.67
CA LYS A 233 27.67 25.25 18.19
C LYS A 233 27.01 26.56 18.58
N ALA A 234 25.86 26.91 18.01
CA ALA A 234 25.11 28.11 18.34
C ALA A 234 24.43 28.00 19.72
N GLY A 235 24.33 26.79 20.28
CA GLY A 235 23.64 26.49 21.52
C GLY A 235 22.31 25.78 21.30
N LEU A 236 21.80 25.13 22.35
CA LEU A 236 20.50 24.46 22.36
C LEU A 236 19.57 25.17 23.34
N VAL A 237 18.29 25.24 22.99
CA VAL A 237 17.25 25.68 23.93
C VAL A 237 16.41 24.48 24.31
N ARG A 238 16.38 24.15 25.60
CA ARG A 238 15.54 23.09 26.15
C ARG A 238 14.28 23.71 26.74
N ILE A 239 13.13 23.23 26.28
CA ILE A 239 11.80 23.56 26.82
C ILE A 239 11.14 22.25 27.23
N GLY A 240 10.98 22.03 28.53
CA GLY A 240 10.59 20.71 29.07
C GLY A 240 11.54 19.61 28.59
N ASP A 241 11.01 18.60 27.91
CA ASP A 241 11.80 17.47 27.37
C ASP A 241 12.30 17.68 25.93
N LYS A 242 12.01 18.83 25.31
CA LYS A 242 12.30 19.09 23.90
C LYS A 242 13.53 19.99 23.76
N ASN A 243 14.52 19.53 22.98
CA ASN A 243 15.74 20.28 22.69
C ASN A 243 15.67 20.87 21.28
N TYR A 244 15.65 22.20 21.17
CA TYR A 244 15.60 22.94 19.91
C TYR A 244 16.99 23.42 19.49
N THR A 245 17.29 23.33 18.19
CA THR A 245 18.52 23.86 17.58
C THR A 245 18.23 25.15 16.80
N PHE A 246 19.27 25.97 16.63
CA PHE A 246 19.21 27.20 15.86
C PHE A 246 20.42 27.31 14.92
N SER A 247 20.25 28.01 13.79
CA SER A 247 21.33 28.24 12.82
C SER A 247 22.29 29.34 13.29
N THR A 248 21.82 30.32 14.06
CA THR A 248 22.63 31.44 14.54
C THR A 248 22.27 31.82 15.98
N ASN A 249 23.22 32.41 16.70
CA ASN A 249 22.99 32.95 18.05
C ASN A 249 21.91 34.05 18.06
N SER A 250 21.81 34.81 16.97
CA SER A 250 20.76 35.82 16.81
C SER A 250 19.37 35.19 16.81
N ALA A 251 19.19 34.10 16.04
CA ALA A 251 17.94 33.35 16.01
C ALA A 251 17.59 32.74 17.38
N LEU A 252 18.59 32.22 18.10
CA LEU A 252 18.40 31.72 19.47
C LEU A 252 17.88 32.82 20.40
N ASN A 253 18.53 33.98 20.40
CA ASN A 253 18.14 35.11 21.26
C ASN A 253 16.73 35.62 20.92
N GLN A 254 16.37 35.68 19.63
CA GLN A 254 15.01 36.06 19.22
C GLN A 254 13.97 35.09 19.76
N PHE A 255 14.23 33.79 19.69
CA PHE A 255 13.33 32.77 20.23
C PHE A 255 13.16 32.87 21.75
N VAL A 256 14.26 33.07 22.48
CA VAL A 256 14.24 33.22 23.95
C VAL A 256 13.38 34.40 24.40
N ASN A 257 13.32 35.48 23.61
CA ASN A 257 12.51 36.65 23.93
C ASN A 257 10.99 36.38 23.86
N SER A 258 10.52 35.45 23.01
CA SER A 258 9.08 35.18 22.84
C SER A 258 8.78 33.74 22.36
N PRO A 259 9.11 32.71 23.16
CA PRO A 259 9.07 31.31 22.71
C PRO A 259 7.64 30.82 22.41
N ALA A 260 6.65 31.22 23.23
CA ALA A 260 5.27 30.79 23.06
C ALA A 260 4.70 31.23 21.70
N SER A 261 5.00 32.45 21.28
CA SER A 261 4.56 33.02 20.01
C SER A 261 5.09 32.22 18.81
N TYR A 262 6.37 31.87 18.84
CA TYR A 262 7.00 31.08 17.77
C TYR A 262 6.52 29.62 17.74
N LEU A 263 6.20 29.02 18.89
CA LEU A 263 5.62 27.68 18.92
C LEU A 263 4.21 27.66 18.32
N ASP A 264 3.37 28.65 18.63
CA ASP A 264 2.04 28.77 18.04
C ASP A 264 2.14 29.07 16.52
N ALA A 265 3.12 29.87 16.09
CA ALA A 265 3.39 30.11 14.67
C ALA A 265 3.84 28.84 13.93
N LEU A 266 4.67 28.01 14.56
CA LEU A 266 5.06 26.71 14.02
C LEU A 266 3.82 25.83 13.79
N GLU A 267 2.91 25.74 14.76
CA GLU A 267 1.69 24.94 14.63
C GLU A 267 0.84 25.41 13.44
N LYS A 268 0.61 26.73 13.30
CA LYS A 268 -0.14 27.31 12.17
C LYS A 268 0.53 26.98 10.83
N MET A 269 1.84 27.08 10.76
CA MET A 269 2.60 26.82 9.54
C MET A 269 2.62 25.34 9.17
N VAL A 270 2.68 24.43 10.14
CA VAL A 270 2.58 22.97 9.89
C VAL A 270 1.19 22.60 9.37
N ILE A 271 0.13 23.27 9.85
CA ILE A 271 -1.23 23.10 9.33
C ILE A 271 -1.32 23.59 7.88
N ALA A 272 -0.71 24.74 7.57
CA ALA A 272 -0.67 25.28 6.20
C ALA A 272 0.18 24.41 5.25
N MET A 273 1.26 23.82 5.75
CA MET A 273 2.21 22.98 5.00
C MET A 273 2.37 21.60 5.64
N PRO A 274 1.40 20.68 5.47
CA PRO A 274 1.42 19.36 6.12
C PRO A 274 2.60 18.47 5.68
N GLN A 275 3.24 18.79 4.55
CA GLN A 275 4.48 18.16 4.10
C GLN A 275 5.63 18.24 5.13
N LEU A 276 5.60 19.24 6.02
CA LEU A 276 6.60 19.41 7.08
C LEU A 276 6.45 18.42 8.24
N ILE A 277 5.29 17.78 8.40
CA ILE A 277 5.02 16.89 9.56
C ILE A 277 6.01 15.72 9.59
N ASN A 278 6.27 15.13 8.44
CA ASN A 278 7.16 13.96 8.33
C ASN A 278 8.63 14.38 8.40
N THR A 279 9.00 15.46 7.71
CA THR A 279 10.38 15.95 7.66
C THR A 279 10.86 16.47 9.03
N LEU A 280 9.98 17.09 9.80
CA LEU A 280 10.26 17.57 11.16
C LEU A 280 10.07 16.48 12.23
N GLY A 281 9.60 15.27 11.87
CA GLY A 281 9.40 14.19 12.83
C GLY A 281 8.22 14.41 13.79
N LEU A 282 7.28 15.30 13.45
CA LEU A 282 6.10 15.64 14.26
C LEU A 282 5.06 14.52 14.33
N GLN A 283 5.20 13.48 13.50
CA GLN A 283 4.37 12.26 13.53
C GLN A 283 4.32 11.57 14.91
N ARG A 284 5.34 11.80 15.77
CA ARG A 284 5.38 11.22 17.12
C ARG A 284 4.47 11.94 18.10
N GLU A 285 4.01 13.13 17.76
CA GLU A 285 3.09 13.89 18.60
C GLU A 285 1.67 13.35 18.50
N PRO A 286 0.91 13.31 19.59
CA PRO A 286 -0.44 12.76 19.61
C PRO A 286 -1.38 13.45 18.59
N LYS A 287 -1.18 14.75 18.35
CA LYS A 287 -1.92 15.56 17.37
C LYS A 287 -1.76 15.03 15.94
N PHE A 288 -0.57 14.58 15.56
CA PHE A 288 -0.23 14.16 14.19
C PHE A 288 -0.01 12.66 14.05
N ALA A 289 -0.16 11.89 15.13
CA ALA A 289 0.11 10.45 15.17
C ALA A 289 -0.74 9.63 14.19
N GLN A 290 -1.87 10.13 13.71
CA GLN A 290 -2.70 9.45 12.71
C GLN A 290 -2.11 9.53 11.29
N LEU A 291 -1.24 10.50 11.04
CA LEU A 291 -0.60 10.73 9.73
C LEU A 291 0.68 9.90 9.53
N ALA A 292 1.09 9.14 10.54
CA ALA A 292 2.26 8.27 10.44
C ALA A 292 2.05 7.15 9.42
N ILE A 293 3.05 6.94 8.55
CA ILE A 293 3.00 5.96 7.45
C ILE A 293 2.74 4.55 7.97
N SER A 294 3.29 4.19 9.14
CA SER A 294 3.09 2.88 9.77
C SER A 294 1.61 2.55 9.97
N LYS A 295 0.81 3.52 10.43
CA LYS A 295 -0.64 3.36 10.59
C LYS A 295 -1.37 3.24 9.25
N VAL A 296 -0.93 3.99 8.24
CA VAL A 296 -1.49 3.88 6.88
C VAL A 296 -1.19 2.50 6.29
N LEU A 297 0.03 1.99 6.46
CA LEU A 297 0.44 0.66 6.00
C LEU A 297 -0.34 -0.45 6.70
N GLU A 298 -0.62 -0.33 8.00
CA GLU A 298 -1.47 -1.27 8.73
C GLU A 298 -2.87 -1.38 8.12
N LEU A 299 -3.47 -0.27 7.68
CA LEU A 299 -4.78 -0.27 7.02
C LEU A 299 -4.73 -1.00 5.67
N VAL A 300 -3.65 -0.81 4.89
CA VAL A 300 -3.44 -1.47 3.60
C VAL A 300 -3.20 -2.98 3.76
N ASN A 301 -2.50 -3.39 4.82
CA ASN A 301 -2.13 -4.78 5.10
C ASN A 301 -3.30 -5.67 5.55
N LYS A 302 -4.46 -5.10 5.91
CA LYS A 302 -5.64 -5.87 6.31
C LYS A 302 -6.29 -6.64 5.16
N ARG A 303 -5.98 -6.34 3.91
CA ARG A 303 -6.56 -7.06 2.77
C ARG A 303 -5.84 -8.40 2.59
N PRO A 304 -6.55 -9.55 2.67
CA PRO A 304 -5.94 -10.85 2.40
C PRO A 304 -5.45 -10.88 0.95
N LEU A 305 -4.23 -11.37 0.74
CA LEU A 305 -3.73 -11.69 -0.60
C LEU A 305 -4.65 -12.77 -1.19
N ARG A 306 -5.17 -12.53 -2.40
CA ARG A 306 -5.85 -13.59 -3.16
C ARG A 306 -4.86 -14.73 -3.33
N GLN A 307 -5.11 -15.85 -2.64
CA GLN A 307 -4.44 -17.11 -2.90
C GLN A 307 -5.38 -17.94 -3.75
N GLU A 308 -4.90 -18.37 -4.91
CA GLU A 308 -5.61 -19.37 -5.69
C GLU A 308 -5.38 -20.72 -5.02
N PHE A 309 -6.47 -21.35 -4.60
CA PHE A 309 -6.46 -22.69 -4.05
C PHE A 309 -7.27 -23.57 -4.99
N GLY A 310 -6.58 -24.39 -5.76
CA GLY A 310 -7.19 -25.40 -6.63
C GLY A 310 -7.28 -26.71 -5.87
N THR A 311 -8.47 -27.05 -5.36
CA THR A 311 -8.77 -28.45 -5.03
C THR A 311 -9.36 -29.11 -6.25
N GLN A 312 -8.59 -30.02 -6.84
CA GLN A 312 -9.15 -30.97 -7.79
C GLN A 312 -9.98 -31.97 -6.98
N THR A 313 -11.25 -31.67 -6.79
CA THR A 313 -12.21 -32.69 -6.36
C THR A 313 -12.41 -33.60 -7.56
N THR A 314 -12.02 -34.86 -7.44
CA THR A 314 -12.39 -35.88 -8.41
C THR A 314 -13.92 -35.95 -8.44
N THR A 315 -14.52 -35.42 -9.49
CA THR A 315 -15.97 -35.35 -9.70
C THR A 315 -16.59 -36.71 -10.03
N HIS A 316 -15.76 -37.75 -10.15
CA HIS A 316 -16.20 -39.13 -10.28
C HIS A 316 -16.09 -39.81 -8.92
N ILE A 317 -17.24 -40.26 -8.41
CA ILE A 317 -17.28 -41.38 -7.45
C ILE A 317 -16.64 -42.54 -8.22
N GLN A 318 -15.35 -42.79 -8.00
CA GLN A 318 -14.74 -44.02 -8.51
C GLN A 318 -15.48 -45.18 -7.87
N GLN A 319 -15.78 -46.21 -8.66
CA GLN A 319 -16.24 -47.50 -8.15
C GLN A 319 -15.30 -47.94 -7.02
N GLU A 320 -15.83 -48.66 -6.03
CA GLU A 320 -15.05 -49.16 -4.89
C GLU A 320 -13.71 -49.71 -5.38
N HIS A 321 -12.62 -49.14 -4.89
CA HIS A 321 -11.29 -49.63 -5.19
C HIS A 321 -11.17 -51.03 -4.59
N GLN A 322 -11.35 -52.05 -5.41
CA GLN A 322 -10.97 -53.41 -5.08
C GLN A 322 -9.44 -53.47 -5.12
N PHE A 323 -8.83 -53.86 -4.00
CA PHE A 323 -7.38 -54.02 -3.85
C PHE A 323 -6.97 -55.47 -4.10
N ASP A 324 -7.51 -56.08 -5.15
CA ASP A 324 -7.13 -57.44 -5.54
C ASP A 324 -5.81 -57.39 -6.32
N GLU A 325 -4.93 -58.37 -6.13
CA GLU A 325 -3.58 -58.39 -6.71
C GLU A 325 -3.59 -58.21 -8.24
N ASP A 326 -4.55 -58.85 -8.91
CA ASP A 326 -4.74 -58.77 -10.36
C ASP A 326 -5.11 -57.35 -10.83
N THR A 327 -5.94 -56.63 -10.05
CA THR A 327 -6.35 -55.27 -10.38
C THR A 327 -5.20 -54.27 -10.22
N LEU A 328 -4.34 -54.47 -9.23
CA LEU A 328 -3.15 -53.65 -9.01
C LEU A 328 -2.10 -53.87 -10.11
N PHE A 329 -1.91 -55.12 -10.54
CA PHE A 329 -0.98 -55.46 -11.63
C PHE A 329 -1.42 -54.85 -12.98
N LEU A 330 -2.72 -54.90 -13.31
CA LEU A 330 -3.24 -54.24 -14.50
C LEU A 330 -3.07 -52.72 -14.43
N ARG A 331 -3.28 -52.13 -13.26
CA ARG A 331 -3.14 -50.69 -13.03
C ARG A 331 -1.69 -50.21 -13.08
N SER A 332 -0.73 -51.02 -12.63
CA SER A 332 0.69 -50.71 -12.76
C SER A 332 1.13 -50.70 -14.24
N LYS A 333 0.68 -51.68 -15.03
CA LYS A 333 0.90 -51.67 -16.49
C LYS A 333 0.27 -50.47 -17.19
N GLU A 334 -0.93 -50.07 -16.79
CA GLU A 334 -1.52 -48.83 -17.30
C GLU A 334 -0.69 -47.60 -16.96
N LEU A 335 -0.17 -47.51 -15.73
CA LEU A 335 0.66 -46.38 -15.29
C LEU A 335 2.02 -46.35 -16.00
N GLU A 336 2.61 -47.50 -16.29
CA GLU A 336 3.84 -47.61 -17.11
C GLU A 336 3.63 -47.05 -18.53
N SER A 337 2.42 -47.17 -19.08
CA SER A 337 2.08 -46.63 -20.40
C SER A 337 1.66 -45.16 -20.41
N LYS A 338 1.43 -44.56 -19.23
CA LYS A 338 1.02 -43.15 -19.10
C LYS A 338 2.25 -42.25 -18.98
N GLN A 339 2.65 -41.63 -20.09
CA GLN A 339 3.58 -40.50 -20.04
C GLN A 339 2.90 -39.28 -19.41
N THR A 340 3.56 -38.65 -18.44
CA THR A 340 3.10 -37.38 -17.87
C THR A 340 3.08 -36.31 -18.95
N HIS A 341 1.90 -35.85 -19.35
CA HIS A 341 1.73 -34.99 -20.52
C HIS A 341 2.14 -33.52 -20.32
N SER A 342 2.65 -33.15 -19.14
CA SER A 342 3.22 -31.82 -18.91
C SER A 342 4.06 -31.79 -17.64
N THR A 343 5.37 -31.55 -17.78
CA THR A 343 6.13 -30.86 -16.74
C THR A 343 5.98 -29.36 -16.99
N GLN A 344 5.54 -28.62 -15.98
CA GLN A 344 5.46 -27.16 -16.04
C GLN A 344 6.85 -26.60 -16.33
N THR A 345 7.00 -25.87 -17.43
CA THR A 345 8.18 -25.08 -17.73
C THR A 345 8.07 -23.71 -17.05
N CYS A 346 9.20 -23.05 -16.79
CA CYS A 346 9.27 -21.75 -16.10
C CYS A 346 8.42 -20.64 -16.75
N GLY A 347 7.99 -20.79 -18.01
CA GLY A 347 7.12 -19.85 -18.73
C GLY A 347 5.62 -20.06 -18.51
N SER A 348 5.20 -21.24 -18.05
CA SER A 348 3.77 -21.57 -17.82
C SER A 348 3.13 -20.72 -16.71
N HIS A 349 3.95 -20.15 -15.82
CA HIS A 349 3.48 -19.35 -14.68
C HIS A 349 2.84 -18.00 -15.08
N PHE A 350 3.06 -17.54 -16.32
CA PHE A 350 2.52 -16.27 -16.84
C PHE A 350 1.34 -16.45 -17.81
N SER A 351 1.01 -17.68 -18.18
CA SER A 351 -0.13 -17.97 -19.05
C SER A 351 -1.43 -17.91 -18.26
N ARG A 352 -2.41 -17.18 -18.78
CA ARG A 352 -3.72 -17.02 -18.19
C ARG A 352 -4.59 -18.19 -18.66
N ASP A 353 -4.76 -19.20 -17.81
CA ASP A 353 -5.63 -20.35 -18.12
C ASP A 353 -7.10 -19.96 -17.95
N SER A 354 -7.81 -19.78 -19.06
CA SER A 354 -9.26 -19.64 -19.07
C SER A 354 -9.90 -21.00 -19.35
N SER A 355 -10.31 -21.72 -18.32
CA SER A 355 -11.17 -22.89 -18.47
C SER A 355 -12.64 -22.45 -18.44
N SER A 356 -13.39 -22.78 -19.50
CA SER A 356 -14.84 -22.65 -19.51
C SER A 356 -15.43 -24.03 -19.61
N GLN A 357 -16.35 -24.36 -18.70
CA GLN A 357 -17.04 -25.63 -18.72
C GLN A 357 -18.22 -25.52 -19.69
N VAL A 358 -18.02 -26.04 -20.90
CA VAL A 358 -19.05 -26.01 -21.96
C VAL A 358 -20.03 -27.16 -21.73
N TRP A 359 -21.26 -26.82 -21.36
CA TRP A 359 -22.39 -27.76 -21.36
C TRP A 359 -23.26 -27.48 -22.57
N LEU A 360 -23.07 -28.28 -23.63
CA LEU A 360 -23.96 -28.23 -24.79
C LEU A 360 -25.35 -28.72 -24.35
N PRO A 361 -26.44 -27.96 -24.65
CA PRO A 361 -27.80 -28.41 -24.41
C PRO A 361 -28.02 -29.75 -25.11
N ARG A 362 -28.52 -30.75 -24.38
CA ARG A 362 -28.92 -32.03 -24.97
C ARG A 362 -30.40 -31.96 -25.32
N ASP A 363 -30.72 -32.24 -26.57
CA ASP A 363 -32.11 -32.37 -27.00
C ASP A 363 -32.76 -33.55 -26.26
N LYS A 364 -33.82 -33.24 -25.50
CA LYS A 364 -34.66 -34.23 -24.84
C LYS A 364 -36.05 -34.14 -25.45
N SER A 365 -36.43 -35.10 -26.27
CA SER A 365 -37.82 -35.31 -26.66
C SER A 365 -38.47 -36.30 -25.71
N THR A 366 -39.74 -36.06 -25.39
CA THR A 366 -40.59 -37.02 -24.68
C THR A 366 -41.91 -37.10 -25.43
N GLN A 367 -42.40 -38.33 -25.63
CA GLN A 367 -43.64 -38.59 -26.34
C GLN A 367 -44.77 -38.78 -25.31
N SER A 368 -45.89 -38.08 -25.48
CA SER A 368 -47.10 -38.32 -24.69
C SER A 368 -47.99 -39.36 -25.36
N LEU A 369 -48.64 -40.22 -24.57
CA LEU A 369 -49.64 -41.18 -25.05
C LEU A 369 -50.84 -40.44 -25.65
N PHE A 370 -51.20 -40.78 -26.90
CA PHE A 370 -52.41 -40.30 -27.57
C PHE A 370 -53.44 -41.43 -27.63
N GLY A 371 -54.51 -41.32 -26.85
CA GLY A 371 -55.63 -42.26 -26.86
C GLY A 371 -56.77 -41.76 -27.75
N LYS A 372 -57.12 -42.53 -28.79
CA LYS A 372 -58.29 -42.26 -29.64
C LYS A 372 -59.31 -43.38 -29.44
N GLY A 373 -60.42 -43.08 -28.78
CA GLY A 373 -61.55 -44.02 -28.65
C GLY A 373 -62.52 -43.88 -29.83
N THR A 374 -63.13 -44.98 -30.24
CA THR A 374 -64.24 -45.00 -31.20
C THR A 374 -65.52 -45.38 -30.45
N THR A 375 -66.49 -44.47 -30.37
CA THR A 375 -67.81 -44.75 -29.79
C THR A 375 -68.72 -45.34 -30.87
N MET A 376 -69.49 -46.36 -30.52
CA MET A 376 -70.49 -46.93 -31.45
C MET A 376 -71.80 -46.12 -31.38
N PRO A 377 -72.49 -45.93 -32.51
CA PRO A 377 -73.71 -45.13 -32.55
C PRO A 377 -74.83 -45.79 -31.75
N LEU A 378 -75.55 -44.96 -31.00
CA LEU A 378 -76.58 -45.39 -30.07
C LEU A 378 -77.90 -45.60 -30.85
N ARG A 379 -78.49 -46.79 -30.72
CA ARG A 379 -79.82 -47.08 -31.27
C ARG A 379 -80.88 -46.80 -30.19
N LEU A 380 -81.74 -45.81 -30.43
CA LEU A 380 -82.88 -45.51 -29.54
C LEU A 380 -84.19 -45.82 -30.24
N LYS A 381 -85.15 -46.34 -29.49
CA LYS A 381 -86.53 -46.53 -29.96
C LYS A 381 -87.39 -45.41 -29.41
N TYR A 382 -87.88 -44.56 -30.30
CA TYR A 382 -88.82 -43.51 -29.96
C TYR A 382 -90.23 -43.97 -30.28
N PHE A 383 -91.19 -43.66 -29.42
CA PHE A 383 -92.59 -44.03 -29.62
C PHE A 383 -93.40 -42.77 -29.86
N GLU A 384 -93.95 -42.64 -31.06
CA GLU A 384 -94.80 -41.53 -31.44
C GLU A 384 -96.28 -41.84 -31.17
N ASN A 385 -97.08 -40.77 -31.04
CA ASN A 385 -98.54 -40.83 -30.87
C ASN A 385 -99.02 -41.46 -29.56
N LEU A 386 -98.23 -41.36 -28.50
CA LEU A 386 -98.63 -41.75 -27.14
C LEU A 386 -99.72 -40.85 -26.52
N ARG A 387 -99.99 -39.68 -27.12
CA ARG A 387 -101.07 -38.77 -26.71
C ARG A 387 -101.76 -38.20 -27.95
N GLY A 388 -102.99 -38.64 -28.21
CA GLY A 388 -103.82 -38.22 -29.33
C GLY A 388 -105.27 -38.68 -29.15
N PRO A 389 -106.18 -38.31 -30.08
CA PRO A 389 -107.56 -38.79 -30.08
C PRO A 389 -107.61 -40.34 -30.10
N PRO A 390 -108.69 -40.97 -29.61
CA PRO A 390 -108.74 -42.41 -29.35
C PRO A 390 -108.48 -43.32 -30.57
N ASP A 391 -108.51 -42.78 -31.79
CA ASP A 391 -108.29 -43.52 -33.04
C ASP A 391 -106.81 -43.58 -33.48
N PHE A 392 -105.89 -42.88 -32.80
CA PHE A 392 -104.46 -42.93 -33.15
C PHE A 392 -103.76 -44.16 -32.58
N LYS A 393 -103.15 -44.97 -33.46
CA LYS A 393 -102.33 -46.13 -33.07
C LYS A 393 -100.89 -45.70 -32.82
N PHE A 394 -100.28 -46.24 -31.76
CA PHE A 394 -98.88 -45.98 -31.44
C PHE A 394 -97.96 -46.50 -32.57
N ASN A 395 -96.90 -45.76 -32.88
CA ASN A 395 -95.92 -46.15 -33.89
C ASN A 395 -94.48 -46.09 -33.31
N PRO A 396 -93.75 -47.22 -33.23
CA PRO A 396 -92.35 -47.22 -32.87
C PRO A 396 -91.46 -46.78 -34.05
N VAL A 397 -90.60 -45.80 -33.81
CA VAL A 397 -89.59 -45.29 -34.74
C VAL A 397 -88.21 -45.58 -34.17
N ASP A 398 -87.39 -46.33 -34.91
CA ASP A 398 -86.01 -46.62 -34.52
C ASP A 398 -85.09 -45.51 -35.06
N ILE A 399 -84.37 -44.83 -34.16
CA ILE A 399 -83.46 -43.72 -34.48
C ILE A 399 -82.02 -44.13 -34.17
N LEU A 400 -81.10 -43.84 -35.09
CA LEU A 400 -79.66 -44.02 -34.92
C LEU A 400 -79.02 -42.66 -34.67
N LEU A 401 -78.33 -42.51 -33.53
CA LEU A 401 -77.60 -41.30 -33.17
C LEU A 401 -76.09 -41.58 -33.18
N ASP A 402 -75.37 -40.89 -34.06
CA ASP A 402 -73.91 -40.84 -34.03
C ASP A 402 -73.49 -39.81 -32.96
N VAL A 403 -72.73 -40.22 -31.94
CA VAL A 403 -72.29 -39.38 -30.80
C VAL A 403 -70.77 -39.29 -30.75
#